data_AF-A0AAD1SH91-F1
#
_entry.id   AF-A0AAD1SH91-F1
#
_cell.length_a   1.000
_cell.length_b   1.000
_cell.length_c   1.000
_cell.angle_alpha   90.00
_cell.angle_beta   90.00
_cell.angle_gamma   90.00
#
_symmetry.space_group_name_H-M   'P 1'
#
loop_
_entity.id
_entity.type
_entity.pdbx_description
1 polymer ?
#
loop_
_entity_poly.entity_id
_entity_poly.type
_entity_poly.pdbx_seq_one_letter_code
_entity_poly.pdbx_strand_id
1 'polypeptide(L)'
;MAGIVWLLLLAFSSLITLSGAEDFVPPQYNVSLDLPPDQRWEPVLKQYNSTYLRETMYYLFDMSIPKWAHVVILPITDIDLFLLAKEPYASEILGIAKTLGVHPGDVLGLNLVYEATAYCTSIIAQDEKGNLYHGRNLDYNFADILRNLTVDLNFIKGGQIVYTGTTFIGYVGLWTGQSPHIFTVSGDAREQDGKWWENAIYAFLKRSSPVSWLIRDTLNNAKDFQSAVLHLSVTPIIAETYYIMAGTQPKEGVVITRNRNGPADIWPLDPLYGEWFHVETNYDHWTNPPPTDDRRTPAIKAMNATGQANITLDSLYKVLSVTPVLNQ
;
A
#
# COMPACT_ATOMS: atom_id res chain seq x y z
N MET A 1 -28.62 -53.84 -39.26
CA MET A 1 -27.80 -53.54 -38.06
C MET A 1 -27.12 -52.21 -38.30
N ALA A 2 -27.80 -51.12 -37.93
CA ALA A 2 -27.32 -49.75 -38.09
C ALA A 2 -27.00 -49.20 -36.70
N GLY A 3 -25.74 -48.85 -36.47
CA GLY A 3 -25.25 -48.26 -35.21
C GLY A 3 -25.44 -46.75 -35.25
N ILE A 4 -26.24 -46.24 -34.31
CA ILE A 4 -26.44 -44.81 -34.07
C ILE A 4 -25.53 -44.41 -32.91
N VAL A 5 -24.54 -43.56 -33.20
CA VAL A 5 -23.65 -42.93 -32.23
C VAL A 5 -24.38 -41.72 -31.64
N TRP A 6 -24.64 -41.73 -30.33
CA TRP A 6 -25.13 -40.56 -29.61
C TRP A 6 -23.95 -39.72 -29.11
N LEU A 7 -23.85 -38.49 -29.64
CA LEU A 7 -23.02 -37.42 -29.12
C LEU A 7 -23.72 -36.79 -27.91
N LEU A 8 -23.18 -36.99 -26.70
CA LEU A 8 -23.52 -36.21 -25.51
C LEU A 8 -22.61 -34.98 -25.44
N LEU A 9 -23.11 -33.85 -25.94
CA LEU A 9 -22.56 -32.53 -25.67
C LEU A 9 -22.99 -32.11 -24.26
N LEU A 10 -22.10 -32.30 -23.28
CA LEU A 10 -22.23 -31.67 -21.97
C LEU A 10 -21.79 -30.21 -22.09
N ALA A 11 -22.77 -29.32 -22.23
CA ALA A 11 -22.57 -27.89 -22.03
C ALA A 11 -22.35 -27.64 -20.53
N PHE A 12 -21.09 -27.59 -20.10
CA PHE A 12 -20.73 -26.98 -18.82
C PHE A 12 -20.79 -25.46 -18.98
N SER A 13 -21.97 -24.88 -18.75
CA SER A 13 -22.05 -23.46 -18.41
C SER A 13 -21.52 -23.32 -16.98
N SER A 14 -20.25 -22.97 -16.85
CA SER A 14 -19.70 -22.45 -15.60
C SER A 14 -20.39 -21.11 -15.32
N LEU A 15 -21.49 -21.15 -14.58
CA LEU A 15 -21.96 -20.03 -13.79
C LEU A 15 -20.87 -19.77 -12.75
N ILE A 16 -19.89 -18.94 -13.13
CA ILE A 16 -19.08 -18.22 -12.16
C ILE A 16 -20.05 -17.25 -11.50
N THR A 17 -20.66 -17.69 -10.41
CA THR A 17 -21.20 -16.76 -9.45
C THR A 17 -20.01 -15.97 -8.93
N LEU A 18 -19.81 -14.76 -9.47
CA LEU A 18 -19.12 -13.70 -8.73
C LEU A 18 -19.92 -13.56 -7.43
N SER A 19 -19.53 -14.28 -6.39
CA SER A 19 -19.90 -13.88 -5.04
C SER A 19 -19.25 -12.53 -4.87
N GLY A 20 -20.05 -11.47 -5.05
CA GLY A 20 -19.61 -10.14 -4.64
C GLY A 20 -19.17 -10.28 -3.19
N ALA A 21 -17.88 -10.07 -2.93
CA ALA A 21 -17.43 -9.91 -1.56
C ALA A 21 -18.29 -8.79 -0.98
N GLU A 22 -19.01 -9.06 0.11
CA GLU A 22 -19.74 -8.01 0.80
C GLU A 22 -18.74 -6.92 1.19
N ASP A 23 -19.14 -5.66 1.07
CA ASP A 23 -18.33 -4.52 1.48
C ASP A 23 -17.88 -4.73 2.94
N PHE A 24 -16.58 -4.91 3.14
CA PHE A 24 -15.97 -5.11 4.45
C PHE A 24 -15.30 -3.82 4.90
N VAL A 25 -15.74 -3.30 6.06
CA VAL A 25 -15.05 -2.19 6.72
C VAL A 25 -13.97 -2.78 7.64
N PRO A 26 -12.69 -2.47 7.42
CA PRO A 26 -11.61 -2.95 8.28
C PRO A 26 -11.85 -2.55 9.75
N PRO A 27 -11.51 -3.41 10.72
CA PRO A 27 -11.57 -3.02 12.12
C PRO A 27 -10.56 -1.91 12.38
N GLN A 28 -10.96 -0.98 13.25
CA GLN A 28 -10.14 0.17 13.63
C GLN A 28 -9.54 -0.04 15.03
N TYR A 29 -8.24 0.22 15.16
CA TYR A 29 -7.52 0.15 16.43
C TYR A 29 -6.69 1.40 16.71
N ASN A 30 -6.36 1.60 17.98
CA ASN A 30 -5.50 2.70 18.43
C ASN A 30 -4.09 2.19 18.71
N VAL A 31 -3.08 2.91 18.22
CA VAL A 31 -1.67 2.69 18.51
C VAL A 31 -1.12 3.93 19.21
N SER A 32 -0.79 3.81 20.50
CA SER A 32 -0.22 4.94 21.25
C SER A 32 1.27 5.11 20.92
N LEU A 33 1.64 6.27 20.39
CA LEU A 33 3.02 6.69 20.17
C LEU A 33 3.73 7.12 21.46
N ASP A 34 2.98 7.29 22.56
CA ASP A 34 3.52 7.56 23.89
C ASP A 34 4.12 6.29 24.53
N LEU A 35 3.77 5.10 24.01
CA LEU A 35 4.42 3.85 24.39
C LEU A 35 5.80 3.72 23.73
N PRO A 36 6.76 3.05 24.42
CA PRO A 36 7.98 2.56 23.80
C PRO A 36 7.66 1.77 22.51
N PRO A 37 8.43 1.93 21.43
CA PRO A 37 8.09 1.31 20.14
C PRO A 37 7.88 -0.21 20.20
N ASP A 38 8.65 -0.92 21.03
CA ASP A 38 8.54 -2.37 21.25
C ASP A 38 7.25 -2.82 21.95
N GLN A 39 6.40 -1.89 22.40
CA GLN A 39 5.13 -2.17 23.07
C GLN A 39 3.91 -1.68 22.28
N ARG A 40 4.11 -0.95 21.18
CA ARG A 40 3.02 -0.26 20.45
C ARG A 40 2.02 -1.22 19.80
N TRP A 41 2.51 -2.34 19.28
CA TRP A 41 1.71 -3.32 18.54
C TRP A 41 1.04 -4.36 19.42
N GLU A 42 1.52 -4.57 20.65
CA GLU A 42 1.02 -5.60 21.56
C GLU A 42 -0.50 -5.53 21.80
N PRO A 43 -1.11 -4.35 22.06
CA PRO A 43 -2.56 -4.26 22.30
C PRO A 43 -3.39 -4.70 21.11
N VAL A 44 -2.93 -4.40 19.88
CA VAL A 44 -3.61 -4.75 18.63
C VAL A 44 -3.43 -6.24 18.34
N LEU A 45 -2.20 -6.76 18.45
CA LEU A 45 -1.89 -8.18 18.23
C LEU A 45 -2.69 -9.11 19.15
N LYS A 46 -2.95 -8.69 20.40
CA LYS A 46 -3.75 -9.46 21.37
C LYS A 46 -5.24 -9.58 21.01
N GLN A 47 -5.74 -8.82 20.03
CA GLN A 47 -7.11 -8.96 19.51
C GLN A 47 -7.26 -10.15 18.54
N TYR A 48 -6.14 -10.72 18.11
CA TYR A 48 -6.08 -11.77 17.10
C TYR A 48 -5.57 -13.08 17.70
N ASN A 49 -5.94 -14.20 17.07
CA ASN A 49 -5.38 -15.50 17.43
C ASN A 49 -3.90 -15.57 17.03
N SER A 50 -2.99 -15.63 18.00
CA SER A 50 -1.55 -15.59 17.76
C SER A 50 -1.03 -16.80 16.98
N THR A 51 -1.67 -17.97 17.08
CA THR A 51 -1.33 -19.14 16.26
C THR A 51 -1.66 -18.89 14.81
N TYR A 52 -2.87 -18.37 14.53
CA TYR A 52 -3.28 -18.00 13.18
C TYR A 52 -2.36 -16.94 12.56
N LEU A 53 -2.01 -15.88 13.31
CA LEU A 53 -1.07 -14.86 12.83
C LEU A 53 0.30 -15.45 12.49
N ARG A 54 0.82 -16.34 13.33
CA ARG A 54 2.12 -17.00 13.13
C ARG A 54 2.12 -17.90 11.90
N GLU A 55 1.10 -18.76 11.77
CA GLU A 55 0.97 -19.66 10.62
C GLU A 55 0.81 -18.88 9.31
N THR A 56 0.02 -17.81 9.34
CA THR A 56 -0.18 -16.93 8.18
C THR A 56 1.11 -16.21 7.81
N MET A 57 1.86 -15.70 8.79
CA MET A 57 3.17 -15.07 8.58
C MET A 57 4.14 -16.02 7.89
N TYR A 58 4.31 -17.24 8.42
CA TYR A 58 5.21 -18.22 7.82
C TYR A 58 4.76 -18.64 6.42
N TYR A 59 3.46 -18.81 6.20
CA TYR A 59 2.92 -19.13 4.88
C TYR A 59 3.23 -18.03 3.86
N LEU A 60 2.95 -16.76 4.18
CA LEU A 60 3.23 -15.63 3.29
C LEU A 60 4.73 -15.48 3.02
N PHE A 61 5.55 -15.69 4.05
CA PHE A 61 7.00 -15.62 3.97
C PHE A 61 7.56 -16.71 3.04
N ASP A 62 7.20 -17.98 3.27
CA ASP A 62 7.67 -19.13 2.47
C ASP A 62 7.22 -19.05 1.00
N MET A 63 6.03 -18.50 0.75
CA MET A 63 5.49 -18.35 -0.60
C MET A 63 6.12 -17.18 -1.38
N SER A 64 6.59 -16.15 -0.68
CA SER A 64 7.07 -14.91 -1.30
C SER A 64 8.59 -14.79 -1.33
N ILE A 65 9.28 -15.43 -0.39
CA ILE A 65 10.72 -15.30 -0.21
C ILE A 65 11.43 -16.60 -0.63
N PRO A 66 12.37 -16.55 -1.58
CA PRO A 66 13.25 -17.67 -1.87
C PRO A 66 14.05 -18.11 -0.64
N LYS A 67 14.16 -19.43 -0.44
CA LYS A 67 14.89 -20.02 0.72
C LYS A 67 16.28 -19.46 0.97
N TRP A 68 17.00 -19.04 -0.07
CA TRP A 68 18.34 -18.46 0.08
C TRP A 68 18.32 -17.14 0.87
N ALA A 69 17.25 -16.34 0.75
CA ALA A 69 17.15 -15.08 1.48
C ALA A 69 16.89 -15.30 2.96
N HIS A 70 16.28 -16.43 3.36
CA HIS A 70 16.17 -16.82 4.78
C HIS A 70 17.57 -16.98 5.39
N VAL A 71 18.50 -17.58 4.64
CA VAL A 71 19.89 -17.79 5.05
C VAL A 71 20.66 -16.48 5.20
N VAL A 72 20.20 -15.39 4.59
CA VAL A 72 20.84 -14.07 4.66
C VAL A 72 20.19 -13.18 5.72
N ILE A 73 18.85 -13.09 5.74
CA ILE A 73 18.13 -12.18 6.63
C ILE A 73 18.29 -12.59 8.10
N LEU A 74 18.10 -13.88 8.42
CA LEU A 74 18.09 -14.35 9.81
C LEU A 74 19.43 -14.07 10.52
N PRO A 75 20.60 -14.45 9.97
CA PRO A 75 21.86 -14.20 10.65
C PRO A 75 22.20 -12.72 10.81
N ILE A 76 21.80 -11.86 9.86
CA ILE A 76 22.05 -10.42 10.00
C ILE A 76 21.18 -9.85 11.11
N THR A 77 19.92 -10.29 11.23
CA THR A 77 19.05 -9.86 12.34
C THR A 77 19.51 -10.37 13.70
N ASP A 78 20.17 -11.53 13.76
CA ASP A 78 20.81 -12.04 14.98
C ASP A 78 22.02 -11.20 15.41
N ILE A 79 22.77 -10.66 14.43
CA ILE A 79 23.90 -9.78 14.71
C ILE A 79 23.40 -8.41 15.18
N ASP A 80 22.59 -7.74 14.35
CA ASP A 80 22.03 -6.42 14.67
C ASP A 80 20.90 -6.05 13.70
N LEU A 81 19.65 -6.20 14.15
CA LEU A 81 18.46 -5.74 13.43
C LEU A 81 18.50 -4.23 13.09
N PHE A 82 19.17 -3.40 13.91
CA PHE A 82 19.24 -1.95 13.70
C PHE A 82 20.13 -1.55 12.52
N LEU A 83 20.90 -2.50 11.97
CA LEU A 83 21.57 -2.34 10.68
C LEU A 83 20.57 -2.37 9.52
N LEU A 84 19.48 -3.14 9.65
CA LEU A 84 18.49 -3.38 8.60
C LEU A 84 17.25 -2.49 8.73
N ALA A 85 16.86 -2.15 9.96
CA ALA A 85 15.71 -1.31 10.25
C ALA A 85 16.12 -0.12 11.14
N LYS A 86 15.64 1.08 10.83
CA LYS A 86 15.82 2.25 11.70
C LYS A 86 14.74 2.28 12.77
N GLU A 87 14.98 3.04 13.84
CA GLU A 87 13.91 3.38 14.77
C GLU A 87 12.85 4.28 14.10
N PRO A 88 11.55 4.16 14.46
CA PRO A 88 11.00 3.24 15.48
C PRO A 88 10.77 1.80 15.02
N TYR A 89 11.00 1.51 13.73
CA TYR A 89 10.60 0.27 13.06
C TYR A 89 11.31 -0.96 13.60
N ALA A 90 12.62 -0.86 13.88
CA ALA A 90 13.38 -1.96 14.47
C ALA A 90 12.77 -2.42 15.81
N SER A 91 12.50 -1.49 16.72
CA SER A 91 11.92 -1.81 18.02
C SER A 91 10.47 -2.29 17.90
N GLU A 92 9.67 -1.74 16.98
CA GLU A 92 8.32 -2.26 16.70
C GLU A 92 8.36 -3.70 16.17
N ILE A 93 9.30 -4.03 15.26
CA ILE A 93 9.53 -5.39 14.76
C ILE A 93 9.90 -6.35 15.89
N LEU A 94 10.77 -5.93 16.82
CA LEU A 94 11.12 -6.73 18.01
C LEU A 94 9.90 -6.96 18.91
N GLY A 95 9.07 -5.93 19.10
CA GLY A 95 7.82 -6.03 19.85
C GLY A 95 6.88 -7.06 19.25
N ILE A 96 6.62 -6.98 17.94
CA ILE A 96 5.80 -7.95 17.20
C ILE A 96 6.37 -9.36 17.35
N ALA A 97 7.67 -9.54 17.12
CA ALA A 97 8.33 -10.83 17.19
C ALA A 97 8.20 -11.46 18.59
N LYS A 98 8.41 -10.65 19.65
CA LYS A 98 8.25 -11.05 21.05
C LYS A 98 6.81 -11.45 21.37
N THR A 99 5.82 -10.64 20.96
CA THR A 99 4.40 -10.93 21.21
C THR A 99 3.94 -12.20 20.51
N LEU A 100 4.40 -12.42 19.27
CA LEU A 100 4.04 -13.59 18.48
C LEU A 100 4.92 -14.81 18.76
N GLY A 101 6.03 -14.68 19.51
CA GLY A 101 6.97 -15.77 19.79
C GLY A 101 7.64 -16.32 18.53
N VAL A 102 8.06 -15.44 17.62
CA VAL A 102 8.72 -15.74 16.33
C VAL A 102 10.08 -15.04 16.24
N HIS A 103 10.86 -15.33 15.20
CA HIS A 103 12.13 -14.66 14.97
C HIS A 103 11.93 -13.22 14.45
N PRO A 104 12.67 -12.20 14.94
CA PRO A 104 12.58 -10.84 14.40
C PRO A 104 12.88 -10.75 12.89
N GLY A 105 13.77 -11.59 12.39
CA GLY A 105 14.08 -11.68 10.96
C GLY A 105 12.92 -12.18 10.09
N ASP A 106 12.03 -13.03 10.63
CA ASP A 106 10.82 -13.46 9.91
C ASP A 106 9.85 -12.29 9.76
N VAL A 107 9.67 -11.51 10.83
CA VAL A 107 8.85 -10.30 10.83
C VAL A 107 9.41 -9.26 9.86
N LEU A 108 10.72 -9.01 9.89
CA LEU A 108 11.38 -8.08 8.98
C LEU A 108 11.22 -8.52 7.52
N GLY A 109 11.49 -9.79 7.20
CA GLY A 109 11.40 -10.22 5.80
C GLY A 109 9.95 -10.20 5.29
N LEU A 110 8.94 -10.48 6.12
CA LEU A 110 7.55 -10.28 5.73
C LEU A 110 7.24 -8.79 5.45
N ASN A 111 7.77 -7.88 6.27
CA ASN A 111 7.66 -6.44 5.99
C ASN A 111 8.29 -6.06 4.64
N LEU A 112 9.41 -6.68 4.25
CA LEU A 112 10.03 -6.46 2.94
C LEU A 112 9.25 -7.10 1.77
N VAL A 113 8.48 -8.17 2.01
CA VAL A 113 7.59 -8.76 0.98
C VAL A 113 6.48 -7.80 0.59
N TYR A 114 5.87 -7.14 1.56
CA TYR A 114 4.84 -6.13 1.33
C TYR A 114 5.37 -4.90 0.58
N GLU A 115 6.68 -4.65 0.60
CA GLU A 115 7.31 -3.58 -0.19
C GLU A 115 7.42 -3.94 -1.68
N ALA A 116 7.40 -5.23 -2.03
CA ALA A 116 7.81 -5.72 -3.34
C ALA A 116 6.67 -6.26 -4.22
N THR A 117 5.50 -6.53 -3.65
CA THR A 117 4.46 -7.34 -4.29
C THR A 117 3.12 -6.62 -4.47
N ALA A 118 3.07 -5.33 -4.13
CA ALA A 118 1.85 -4.54 -4.23
C ALA A 118 1.56 -4.07 -5.67
N TYR A 119 0.32 -4.24 -6.11
CA TYR A 119 -0.26 -3.58 -7.28
C TYR A 119 -1.30 -2.58 -6.79
N CYS A 120 -1.53 -1.51 -7.54
CA CYS A 120 -2.21 -0.35 -7.01
C CYS A 120 -2.97 0.44 -8.08
N THR A 121 -4.07 1.09 -7.68
CA THR A 121 -4.64 2.21 -8.43
C THR A 121 -4.97 3.32 -7.45
N SER A 122 -4.44 4.52 -7.67
CA SER A 122 -4.64 5.68 -6.81
C SER A 122 -5.13 6.87 -7.63
N ILE A 123 -6.08 7.61 -7.08
CA ILE A 123 -6.74 8.73 -7.76
C ILE A 123 -6.80 9.92 -6.82
N ILE A 124 -6.35 11.07 -7.30
CA ILE A 124 -6.56 12.38 -6.67
C ILE A 124 -7.42 13.23 -7.58
N ALA A 125 -8.36 13.98 -7.00
CA ALA A 125 -9.27 14.84 -7.73
C ALA A 125 -9.62 16.09 -6.95
N GLN A 126 -9.96 17.15 -7.68
CA GLN A 126 -10.48 18.41 -7.14
C GLN A 126 -11.85 18.72 -7.75
N ASP A 127 -12.86 19.01 -6.91
CA ASP A 127 -14.16 19.50 -7.39
C ASP A 127 -14.12 20.96 -7.85
N GLU A 128 -15.25 21.47 -8.36
CA GLU A 128 -15.37 22.87 -8.81
C GLU A 128 -15.25 23.89 -7.67
N LYS A 129 -15.41 23.47 -6.41
CA LYS A 129 -15.30 24.31 -5.21
C LYS A 129 -13.88 24.32 -4.64
N GLY A 130 -12.98 23.50 -5.18
CA GLY A 130 -11.61 23.37 -4.72
C GLY A 130 -11.41 22.34 -3.60
N ASN A 131 -12.41 21.52 -3.28
CA ASN A 131 -12.26 20.41 -2.33
C ASN A 131 -11.47 19.27 -2.98
N LEU A 132 -10.57 18.65 -2.21
CA LEU A 132 -9.78 17.52 -2.68
C LEU A 132 -10.34 16.18 -2.23
N TYR A 133 -10.25 15.19 -3.11
CA TYR A 133 -10.65 13.81 -2.90
C TYR A 133 -9.48 12.91 -3.26
N HIS A 134 -9.24 11.89 -2.44
CA HIS A 134 -8.18 10.91 -2.65
C HIS A 134 -8.72 9.53 -2.29
N GLY A 135 -8.60 8.60 -3.23
CA GLY A 135 -9.09 7.24 -3.09
C GLY A 135 -8.20 6.27 -3.85
N ARG A 136 -8.18 5.01 -3.40
CA ARG A 136 -7.26 4.03 -3.96
C ARG A 136 -7.65 2.56 -3.72
N ASN A 137 -7.17 1.65 -4.56
CA ASN A 137 -7.23 0.19 -4.41
C ASN A 137 -5.83 -0.39 -4.14
N LEU A 138 -5.72 -1.33 -3.20
CA LEU A 138 -4.51 -2.10 -2.87
C LEU A 138 -4.67 -3.56 -3.27
N ASP A 139 -3.89 -3.97 -4.26
CA ASP A 139 -4.02 -5.26 -4.91
C ASP A 139 -2.79 -6.13 -4.54
N TYR A 140 -3.04 -7.38 -4.17
CA TYR A 140 -2.02 -8.38 -3.84
C TYR A 140 -2.48 -9.76 -4.30
N ASN A 141 -1.55 -10.60 -4.74
CA ASN A 141 -1.84 -12.01 -5.08
C ASN A 141 -2.37 -12.83 -3.88
N PHE A 142 -2.17 -12.36 -2.64
CA PHE A 142 -2.63 -13.02 -1.41
C PHE A 142 -3.89 -12.35 -0.81
N ALA A 143 -4.74 -11.75 -1.65
CA ALA A 143 -5.87 -10.94 -1.18
C ALA A 143 -6.80 -11.68 -0.20
N ASP A 144 -7.07 -12.99 -0.39
CA ASP A 144 -7.91 -13.78 0.51
C ASP A 144 -7.39 -13.84 1.95
N ILE A 145 -6.06 -13.80 2.12
CA ILE A 145 -5.41 -13.79 3.42
C ILE A 145 -5.33 -12.36 3.94
N LEU A 146 -4.87 -11.44 3.11
CA LEU A 146 -4.59 -10.07 3.53
C LEU A 146 -5.85 -9.29 3.89
N ARG A 147 -7.00 -9.57 3.26
CA ARG A 147 -8.31 -8.99 3.63
C ARG A 147 -8.63 -9.20 5.12
N ASN A 148 -8.30 -10.36 5.68
CA ASN A 148 -8.52 -10.68 7.11
C ASN A 148 -7.49 -10.05 8.05
N LEU A 149 -6.36 -9.58 7.51
CA LEU A 149 -5.31 -8.89 8.26
C LEU A 149 -5.37 -7.37 8.10
N THR A 150 -6.19 -6.84 7.18
CA THR A 150 -6.36 -5.42 6.94
C THR A 150 -6.99 -4.74 8.15
N VAL A 151 -6.37 -3.65 8.60
CA VAL A 151 -6.81 -2.83 9.73
C VAL A 151 -6.61 -1.35 9.44
N ASP A 152 -7.47 -0.52 10.03
CA ASP A 152 -7.23 0.92 10.14
C ASP A 152 -6.63 1.23 11.52
N LEU A 153 -5.50 1.93 11.54
CA LEU A 153 -4.80 2.29 12.76
C LEU A 153 -4.82 3.80 12.97
N ASN A 154 -5.37 4.22 14.11
CA ASN A 154 -5.22 5.58 14.62
C ASN A 154 -3.94 5.66 15.46
N PHE A 155 -2.95 6.42 14.99
CA PHE A 155 -1.74 6.67 15.76
C PHE A 155 -1.95 7.87 16.68
N ILE A 156 -1.86 7.63 17.99
CA ILE A 156 -2.25 8.58 19.03
C ILE A 156 -1.03 9.07 19.80
N LYS A 157 -0.89 10.37 19.96
CA LYS A 157 0.14 11.00 20.80
C LYS A 157 -0.48 12.04 21.71
N GLY A 158 -0.22 11.97 23.02
CA GLY A 158 -0.82 12.89 23.98
C GLY A 158 -2.36 12.88 23.96
N GLY A 159 -2.96 11.73 23.65
CA GLY A 159 -4.42 11.57 23.55
C GLY A 159 -5.07 12.08 22.25
N GLN A 160 -4.30 12.55 21.27
CA GLN A 160 -4.81 13.03 19.98
C GLN A 160 -4.36 12.13 18.84
N ILE A 161 -5.23 11.92 17.85
CA ILE A 161 -4.87 11.23 16.59
C ILE A 161 -3.94 12.17 15.80
N VAL A 162 -2.70 11.77 15.62
CA VAL A 162 -1.72 12.53 14.82
C VAL A 162 -1.73 12.12 13.35
N TYR A 163 -2.03 10.85 13.08
CA TYR A 163 -2.31 10.34 11.74
C TYR A 163 -3.07 9.01 11.83
N THR A 164 -3.73 8.65 10.74
CA THR A 164 -4.40 7.35 10.56
C THR A 164 -3.78 6.66 9.35
N GLY A 165 -3.72 5.34 9.34
CA GLY A 165 -3.29 4.58 8.18
C GLY A 165 -3.94 3.21 8.08
N THR A 166 -4.09 2.71 6.87
CA THR A 166 -4.56 1.35 6.59
C THR A 166 -3.33 0.46 6.37
N THR A 167 -3.28 -0.67 7.07
CA THR A 167 -2.14 -1.60 7.01
C THR A 167 -2.58 -3.04 7.29
N PHE A 168 -1.63 -3.97 7.33
CA PHE A 168 -1.86 -5.34 7.75
C PHE A 168 -1.33 -5.57 9.17
N ILE A 169 -1.99 -6.42 9.95
CA ILE A 169 -1.46 -6.86 11.25
C ILE A 169 -0.05 -7.45 11.07
N GLY A 170 0.93 -6.88 11.80
CA GLY A 170 2.35 -7.27 11.72
C GLY A 170 3.17 -6.48 10.70
N TYR A 171 2.56 -5.58 9.93
CA TYR A 171 3.24 -4.68 9.00
C TYR A 171 3.44 -3.29 9.60
N VAL A 172 4.69 -2.87 9.81
CA VAL A 172 5.01 -1.58 10.46
C VAL A 172 4.96 -0.38 9.52
N GLY A 173 4.90 -0.62 8.21
CA GLY A 173 4.76 0.41 7.19
C GLY A 173 3.32 0.86 6.96
N LEU A 174 3.16 1.97 6.22
CA LEU A 174 1.86 2.44 5.72
C LEU A 174 1.95 2.69 4.21
N TRP A 175 1.19 1.93 3.43
CA TRP A 175 0.98 2.24 2.00
C TRP A 175 -0.12 3.28 1.79
N THR A 176 -0.99 3.45 2.79
CA THR A 176 -2.14 4.37 2.76
C THR A 176 -2.25 5.08 4.10
N GLY A 177 -2.45 6.40 4.09
CA GLY A 177 -2.77 7.12 5.31
C GLY A 177 -3.16 8.58 5.13
N GLN A 178 -3.57 9.17 6.25
CA GLN A 178 -3.99 10.56 6.34
C GLN A 178 -3.45 11.22 7.60
N SER A 179 -2.94 12.45 7.45
CA SER A 179 -2.67 13.37 8.55
C SER A 179 -3.84 14.36 8.64
N PRO A 180 -4.64 14.34 9.72
CA PRO A 180 -5.86 15.13 9.83
C PRO A 180 -5.63 16.61 9.55
N HIS A 181 -6.39 17.18 8.61
CA HIS A 181 -6.31 18.59 8.21
C HIS A 181 -4.96 19.02 7.59
N ILE A 182 -4.09 18.08 7.19
CA ILE A 182 -2.82 18.40 6.55
C ILE A 182 -2.74 17.81 5.15
N PHE A 183 -2.72 16.47 5.04
CA PHE A 183 -2.65 15.77 3.76
C PHE A 183 -3.06 14.30 3.88
N THR A 184 -3.31 13.69 2.72
CA THR A 184 -3.49 12.25 2.52
C THR A 184 -2.40 11.75 1.58
N VAL A 185 -2.04 10.48 1.71
CA VAL A 185 -0.99 9.86 0.89
C VAL A 185 -1.33 8.39 0.63
N SER A 186 -1.06 7.96 -0.61
CA SER A 186 -0.99 6.56 -0.99
C SER A 186 0.28 6.32 -1.80
N GLY A 187 0.80 5.10 -1.73
CA GLY A 187 1.96 4.68 -2.51
C GLY A 187 1.61 3.55 -3.46
N ASP A 188 2.14 3.65 -4.68
CA ASP A 188 1.97 2.66 -5.72
C ASP A 188 3.35 2.14 -6.17
N ALA A 189 3.50 0.83 -6.37
CA ALA A 189 4.77 0.25 -6.78
C ALA A 189 5.15 0.69 -8.21
N ARG A 190 6.43 1.00 -8.44
CA ARG A 190 6.99 1.34 -9.76
C ARG A 190 8.02 0.31 -10.16
N GLU A 191 7.87 -0.23 -11.36
CA GLU A 191 8.70 -1.28 -11.97
C GLU A 191 8.58 -2.66 -11.26
N GLN A 192 8.26 -3.70 -12.03
CA GLN A 192 7.97 -5.06 -11.51
C GLN A 192 8.93 -6.13 -12.08
N ASP A 193 10.20 -5.79 -12.24
CA ASP A 193 11.21 -6.72 -12.75
C ASP A 193 11.66 -7.78 -11.72
N GLY A 194 10.93 -7.98 -10.62
CA GLY A 194 11.23 -9.03 -9.64
C GLY A 194 12.53 -8.83 -8.85
N LYS A 195 13.11 -7.62 -8.89
CA LYS A 195 14.39 -7.26 -8.23
C LYS A 195 14.24 -6.87 -6.75
N TRP A 196 13.25 -7.43 -6.06
CA TRP A 196 13.00 -7.14 -4.63
C TRP A 196 14.25 -7.36 -3.76
N TRP A 197 15.09 -8.34 -4.13
CA TRP A 197 16.34 -8.64 -3.44
C TRP A 197 17.41 -7.56 -3.67
N GLU A 198 17.44 -6.88 -4.82
CA GLU A 198 18.31 -5.71 -5.04
C GLU A 198 17.86 -4.53 -4.17
N ASN A 199 16.55 -4.36 -3.98
CA ASN A 199 16.00 -3.35 -3.07
C ASN A 199 16.42 -3.66 -1.63
N ALA A 200 16.37 -4.93 -1.21
CA ALA A 200 16.86 -5.37 0.11
C ALA A 200 18.38 -5.11 0.28
N ILE A 201 19.20 -5.36 -0.75
CA ILE A 201 20.63 -5.01 -0.75
C ILE A 201 20.82 -3.50 -0.66
N TYR A 202 20.00 -2.71 -1.38
CA TYR A 202 20.07 -1.25 -1.33
C TYR A 202 19.72 -0.71 0.06
N ALA A 203 18.67 -1.27 0.69
CA ALA A 203 18.30 -1.00 2.08
C ALA A 203 19.49 -1.21 3.02
N PHE A 204 20.15 -2.35 2.88
CA PHE A 204 21.31 -2.72 3.69
C PHE A 204 22.52 -1.80 3.47
N LEU A 205 22.95 -1.61 2.22
CA LEU A 205 24.20 -0.90 1.91
C LEU A 205 24.07 0.63 2.00
N LYS A 206 22.89 1.18 1.70
CA LYS A 206 22.68 2.65 1.63
C LYS A 206 21.87 3.19 2.81
N ARG A 207 21.34 2.32 3.67
CA ARG A 207 20.45 2.69 4.79
C ARG A 207 19.28 3.58 4.32
N SER A 208 18.81 3.34 3.11
CA SER A 208 17.64 4.00 2.53
C SER A 208 16.37 3.48 3.18
N SER A 209 15.30 4.28 3.17
CA SER A 209 14.04 3.90 3.81
C SER A 209 13.21 2.96 2.91
N PRO A 210 12.56 1.92 3.45
CA PRO A 210 11.41 1.32 2.78
C PRO A 210 10.37 2.39 2.41
N VAL A 211 9.70 2.16 1.29
CA VAL A 211 8.78 3.12 0.68
C VAL A 211 7.62 3.44 1.60
N SER A 212 6.97 2.42 2.17
CA SER A 212 5.84 2.60 3.09
C SER A 212 6.25 3.11 4.47
N TRP A 213 7.51 2.90 4.87
CA TRP A 213 8.05 3.44 6.12
C TRP A 213 8.29 4.94 5.97
N LEU A 214 8.79 5.38 4.81
CA LEU A 214 8.91 6.82 4.52
C LEU A 214 7.53 7.51 4.50
N ILE A 215 6.48 6.86 4.00
CA ILE A 215 5.11 7.36 4.10
C ILE A 215 4.71 7.58 5.57
N ARG A 216 4.91 6.58 6.42
CA ARG A 216 4.58 6.68 7.85
C ARG A 216 5.40 7.74 8.57
N ASP A 217 6.70 7.86 8.27
CA ASP A 217 7.55 8.94 8.77
C ASP A 217 7.03 10.31 8.33
N THR A 218 6.56 10.44 7.10
CA THR A 218 6.02 11.69 6.56
C THR A 218 4.71 12.05 7.26
N LEU A 219 3.79 11.10 7.43
CA LEU A 219 2.54 11.27 8.18
C LEU A 219 2.78 11.72 9.63
N ASN A 220 3.84 11.21 10.26
CA ASN A 220 4.18 11.56 11.64
C ASN A 220 4.87 12.92 11.80
N ASN A 221 5.64 13.37 10.80
CA ASN A 221 6.60 14.48 11.00
C ASN A 221 6.37 15.70 10.10
N ALA A 222 5.70 15.55 8.94
CA ALA A 222 5.47 16.68 8.04
C ALA A 222 4.48 17.67 8.64
N LYS A 223 4.74 18.96 8.46
CA LYS A 223 3.96 20.05 9.07
C LYS A 223 2.83 20.54 8.18
N ASP A 224 2.99 20.35 6.88
CA ASP A 224 2.11 20.84 5.82
C ASP A 224 2.28 19.96 4.57
N PHE A 225 1.39 20.12 3.60
CA PHE A 225 1.43 19.37 2.34
C PHE A 225 2.76 19.56 1.59
N GLN A 226 3.31 20.77 1.54
CA GLN A 226 4.55 21.06 0.80
C GLN A 226 5.78 20.40 1.42
N SER A 227 5.91 20.42 2.74
CA SER A 227 6.98 19.70 3.45
C SER A 227 6.84 18.19 3.30
N ALA A 228 5.61 17.68 3.25
CA ALA A 228 5.36 16.27 2.97
C ALA A 228 5.78 15.89 1.53
N VAL A 229 5.40 16.68 0.52
CA VAL A 229 5.82 16.50 -0.88
C VAL A 229 7.34 16.55 -1.01
N LEU A 230 7.99 17.53 -0.39
CA LEU A 230 9.45 17.65 -0.42
C LEU A 230 10.11 16.42 0.22
N HIS A 231 9.67 16.02 1.40
CA HIS A 231 10.22 14.87 2.11
C HIS A 231 10.08 13.57 1.30
N LEU A 232 8.90 13.35 0.71
CA LEU A 232 8.64 12.21 -0.18
C LEU A 232 9.27 12.35 -1.56
N SER A 233 9.80 13.51 -1.95
CA SER A 233 10.52 13.69 -3.23
C SER A 233 12.01 13.39 -3.09
N VAL A 234 12.63 13.81 -1.99
CA VAL A 234 14.11 13.87 -1.88
C VAL A 234 14.71 12.78 -1.00
N THR A 235 13.94 12.19 -0.08
CA THR A 235 14.49 11.18 0.84
C THR A 235 14.82 9.89 0.08
N PRO A 236 16.04 9.33 0.21
CA PRO A 236 16.41 8.09 -0.46
C PRO A 236 15.56 6.89 -0.04
N ILE A 237 15.09 6.13 -1.02
CA ILE A 237 14.24 4.95 -0.85
C ILE A 237 14.88 3.69 -1.46
N ILE A 238 14.42 2.52 -1.04
CA ILE A 238 14.99 1.22 -1.45
C ILE A 238 14.47 0.73 -2.80
N ALA A 239 13.26 1.15 -3.16
CA ALA A 239 12.55 0.74 -4.35
C ALA A 239 11.94 1.97 -5.02
N GLU A 240 11.73 1.91 -6.33
CA GLU A 240 11.01 2.95 -7.04
C GLU A 240 9.53 2.90 -6.69
N THR A 241 8.85 4.05 -6.73
CA THR A 241 7.43 4.12 -6.39
C THR A 241 6.77 5.34 -7.04
N TYR A 242 5.45 5.42 -6.95
CA TYR A 242 4.70 6.64 -7.08
C TYR A 242 4.13 7.01 -5.71
N TYR A 243 4.31 8.27 -5.29
CA TYR A 243 3.57 8.81 -4.15
C TYR A 243 2.47 9.71 -4.65
N ILE A 244 1.23 9.37 -4.32
CA ILE A 244 0.05 10.14 -4.67
C ILE A 244 -0.40 10.88 -3.41
N MET A 245 -0.64 12.18 -3.51
CA MET A 245 -0.95 13.01 -2.35
C MET A 245 -2.03 14.03 -2.63
N ALA A 246 -2.85 14.31 -1.63
CA ALA A 246 -3.78 15.44 -1.63
C ALA A 246 -3.71 16.20 -0.29
N GLY A 247 -3.56 17.52 -0.35
CA GLY A 247 -3.58 18.44 0.77
C GLY A 247 -4.99 18.91 1.13
N THR A 248 -5.10 20.15 1.60
CA THR A 248 -6.38 20.74 2.04
C THR A 248 -6.79 21.97 1.26
N GLN A 249 -5.88 22.55 0.48
CA GLN A 249 -6.13 23.72 -0.35
C GLN A 249 -6.33 23.33 -1.82
N PRO A 250 -7.05 24.15 -2.60
CA PRO A 250 -7.14 23.95 -4.04
C PRO A 250 -5.75 23.84 -4.66
N LYS A 251 -5.60 22.93 -5.62
CA LYS A 251 -4.37 22.55 -6.35
C LYS A 251 -3.34 21.77 -5.54
N GLU A 252 -3.58 21.49 -4.26
CA GLU A 252 -2.69 20.61 -3.47
C GLU A 252 -2.90 19.13 -3.79
N GLY A 253 -2.91 18.73 -5.06
CA GLY A 253 -2.88 17.34 -5.47
C GLY A 253 -1.63 17.09 -6.31
N VAL A 254 -0.90 16.00 -6.05
CA VAL A 254 0.31 15.67 -6.80
C VAL A 254 0.56 14.16 -6.88
N VAL A 255 1.08 13.71 -8.03
CA VAL A 255 1.72 12.41 -8.19
C VAL A 255 3.23 12.63 -8.30
N ILE A 256 4.01 12.00 -7.42
CA ILE A 256 5.48 12.06 -7.42
C ILE A 256 5.99 10.73 -7.95
N THR A 257 6.56 10.74 -9.16
CA THR A 257 7.22 9.57 -9.71
C THR A 257 8.64 9.49 -9.15
N ARG A 258 8.97 8.43 -8.40
CA ARG A 258 10.22 8.33 -7.64
C ARG A 258 11.16 7.25 -8.17
N ASN A 259 12.38 7.67 -8.47
CA ASN A 259 13.55 6.80 -8.44
C ASN A 259 14.09 6.70 -6.99
N ARG A 260 15.01 5.75 -6.76
CA ARG A 260 15.65 5.54 -5.44
C ARG A 260 16.25 6.81 -4.82
N ASN A 261 16.81 7.71 -5.64
CA ASN A 261 17.57 8.87 -5.17
C ASN A 261 16.90 10.23 -5.43
N GLY A 262 15.68 10.26 -5.97
CA GLY A 262 14.98 11.52 -6.24
C GLY A 262 13.76 11.32 -7.15
N PRO A 263 13.05 12.41 -7.47
CA PRO A 263 11.91 12.34 -8.36
C PRO A 263 12.38 12.22 -9.82
N ALA A 264 11.77 11.29 -10.55
CA ALA A 264 11.81 11.29 -12.01
C ALA A 264 10.85 12.35 -12.58
N ASP A 265 9.72 12.58 -11.91
CA ASP A 265 8.73 13.58 -12.27
C ASP A 265 7.88 14.01 -11.05
N ILE A 266 7.32 15.21 -11.11
CA ILE A 266 6.34 15.74 -10.15
C ILE A 266 5.16 16.28 -10.95
N TRP A 267 4.02 15.61 -10.84
CA TRP A 267 2.82 15.86 -11.64
C TRP A 267 1.68 16.43 -10.77
N PRO A 268 1.60 17.76 -10.60
CA PRO A 268 0.56 18.40 -9.80
C PRO A 268 -0.77 18.48 -10.55
N LEU A 269 -1.88 18.61 -9.83
CA LEU A 269 -3.15 19.00 -10.43
C LEU A 269 -3.04 20.40 -11.05
N ASP A 270 -3.62 20.58 -12.23
CA ASP A 270 -3.79 21.89 -12.84
C ASP A 270 -5.22 22.10 -13.38
N PRO A 271 -6.18 22.39 -12.47
CA PRO A 271 -7.58 22.55 -12.83
C PRO A 271 -7.83 23.69 -13.85
N LEU A 272 -6.89 24.64 -14.00
CA LEU A 272 -7.01 25.72 -14.98
C LEU A 272 -6.92 25.22 -16.43
N TYR A 273 -6.24 24.10 -16.64
CA TYR A 273 -6.09 23.45 -17.95
C TYR A 273 -6.93 22.17 -18.06
N GLY A 274 -7.90 21.99 -17.16
CA GLY A 274 -8.78 20.82 -17.15
C GLY A 274 -8.19 19.58 -16.47
N GLU A 275 -7.00 19.67 -15.88
CA GLU A 275 -6.37 18.58 -15.12
C GLU A 275 -6.88 18.58 -13.67
N TRP A 276 -8.18 18.35 -13.51
CA TRP A 276 -8.85 18.34 -12.20
C TRP A 276 -8.72 16.99 -11.47
N PHE A 277 -8.15 15.97 -12.10
CA PHE A 277 -7.80 14.70 -11.46
C PHE A 277 -6.58 14.07 -12.11
N HIS A 278 -5.88 13.23 -11.35
CA HIS A 278 -4.82 12.34 -11.83
C HIS A 278 -5.11 10.90 -11.42
N VAL A 279 -4.77 9.97 -12.30
CA VAL A 279 -4.85 8.51 -12.05
C VAL A 279 -3.44 7.94 -12.19
N GLU A 280 -2.95 7.36 -11.10
CA GLU A 280 -1.71 6.58 -11.10
C GLU A 280 -2.02 5.11 -10.81
N THR A 281 -1.26 4.21 -11.44
CA THR A 281 -1.34 2.77 -11.22
C THR A 281 0.08 2.26 -10.97
N ASN A 282 0.69 1.53 -11.90
CA ASN A 282 2.03 0.95 -11.68
C ASN A 282 3.02 1.24 -12.84
N TYR A 283 2.74 2.21 -13.70
CA TYR A 283 3.54 2.53 -14.88
C TYR A 283 3.58 4.04 -15.11
N ASP A 284 4.66 4.57 -15.69
CA ASP A 284 4.85 6.02 -15.79
C ASP A 284 3.71 6.70 -16.58
N HIS A 285 3.27 7.89 -16.15
CA HIS A 285 2.14 8.60 -16.77
C HIS A 285 2.40 9.02 -18.22
N TRP A 286 3.66 9.26 -18.59
CA TRP A 286 4.08 9.57 -19.96
C TRP A 286 4.28 8.34 -20.86
N THR A 287 3.94 7.15 -20.36
CA THR A 287 4.04 5.89 -21.12
C THR A 287 2.67 5.26 -21.33
N ASN A 288 2.58 4.38 -22.32
CA ASN A 288 1.37 3.59 -22.54
C ASN A 288 1.24 2.50 -21.46
N PRO A 289 0.01 2.21 -20.99
CA PRO A 289 -0.25 1.02 -20.19
C PRO A 289 0.30 -0.25 -20.86
N PRO A 290 0.88 -1.19 -20.11
CA PRO A 290 1.28 -2.47 -20.66
C PRO A 290 0.05 -3.24 -21.19
N PRO A 291 0.15 -3.99 -22.30
CA PRO A 291 -0.99 -4.70 -22.88
C PRO A 291 -1.67 -5.71 -21.94
N THR A 292 -0.96 -6.17 -20.91
CA THR A 292 -1.43 -7.15 -19.93
C THR A 292 -2.07 -6.53 -18.69
N ASP A 293 -1.94 -5.21 -18.47
CA ASP A 293 -2.50 -4.51 -17.32
C ASP A 293 -2.80 -3.04 -17.68
N ASP A 294 -4.04 -2.77 -18.14
CA ASP A 294 -4.54 -1.42 -18.37
C ASP A 294 -5.69 -1.08 -17.41
N ARG A 295 -5.34 -0.74 -16.17
CA ARG A 295 -6.26 -0.16 -15.17
C ARG A 295 -6.41 1.37 -15.28
N ARG A 296 -5.42 2.09 -15.82
CA ARG A 296 -5.46 3.55 -15.97
C ARG A 296 -6.54 3.99 -16.95
N THR A 297 -6.62 3.40 -18.15
CA THR A 297 -7.59 3.86 -19.17
C THR A 297 -9.05 3.73 -18.69
N PRO A 298 -9.47 2.61 -18.08
CA PRO A 298 -10.82 2.48 -17.53
C PRO A 298 -11.11 3.45 -16.38
N ALA A 299 -10.14 3.67 -15.48
CA ALA A 299 -10.27 4.65 -14.39
C ALA A 299 -10.43 6.08 -14.92
N ILE A 300 -9.60 6.51 -15.88
CA ILE A 300 -9.71 7.84 -16.53
C ILE A 300 -11.07 7.99 -17.22
N LYS A 301 -11.52 6.96 -17.94
CA LYS A 301 -12.83 6.96 -18.61
C LYS A 301 -13.97 7.13 -17.58
N ALA A 302 -13.89 6.43 -16.46
CA ALA A 302 -14.89 6.53 -15.39
C ALA A 302 -14.86 7.90 -14.69
N MET A 303 -13.67 8.46 -14.41
CA MET A 303 -13.52 9.83 -13.89
C MET A 303 -14.11 10.88 -14.83
N ASN A 304 -13.83 10.78 -16.13
CA ASN A 304 -14.40 11.66 -17.14
C ASN A 304 -15.93 11.55 -17.23
N ALA A 305 -16.47 10.33 -17.11
CA ALA A 305 -17.92 10.10 -17.11
C ALA A 305 -18.60 10.65 -15.85
N THR A 306 -17.94 10.56 -14.69
CA THR A 306 -18.40 11.20 -13.44
C THR A 306 -18.43 12.72 -13.59
N GLY A 307 -17.34 13.29 -14.11
CA GLY A 307 -17.17 14.73 -14.31
C GLY A 307 -16.90 15.49 -13.00
N GLN A 308 -16.23 16.65 -13.13
CA GLN A 308 -15.76 17.44 -11.99
C GLN A 308 -16.89 17.90 -11.06
N ALA A 309 -18.06 18.22 -11.60
CA ALA A 309 -19.22 18.67 -10.83
C ALA A 309 -19.82 17.60 -9.91
N ASN A 310 -19.56 16.32 -10.17
CA ASN A 310 -20.16 15.18 -9.44
C ASN A 310 -19.15 14.37 -8.63
N ILE A 311 -17.89 14.84 -8.52
CA ILE A 311 -16.89 14.12 -7.73
C ILE A 311 -17.18 14.24 -6.24
N THR A 312 -17.24 13.09 -5.58
CA THR A 312 -17.45 12.89 -4.14
C THR A 312 -16.68 11.62 -3.73
N LEU A 313 -16.57 11.33 -2.43
CA LEU A 313 -16.01 10.05 -1.99
C LEU A 313 -16.81 8.84 -2.50
N ASP A 314 -18.14 8.97 -2.60
CA ASP A 314 -19.02 7.91 -3.12
C ASP A 314 -18.84 7.67 -4.63
N SER A 315 -18.79 8.73 -5.43
CA SER A 315 -18.53 8.59 -6.86
C SER A 315 -17.09 8.16 -7.16
N LEU A 316 -16.12 8.54 -6.31
CA LEU A 316 -14.75 8.03 -6.39
C LEU A 316 -14.66 6.55 -6.04
N TYR A 317 -15.39 6.08 -5.01
CA TYR A 317 -15.49 4.66 -4.71
C TYR A 317 -16.07 3.88 -5.90
N LYS A 318 -17.13 4.39 -6.53
CA LYS A 318 -17.71 3.78 -7.74
C LYS A 318 -16.73 3.69 -8.90
N VAL A 319 -15.85 4.69 -9.09
CA VAL A 319 -14.78 4.64 -10.09
C VAL A 319 -13.78 3.52 -9.76
N LEU A 320 -13.38 3.41 -8.49
CA LEU A 320 -12.47 2.36 -8.01
C LEU A 320 -13.10 0.96 -8.07
N SER A 321 -14.43 0.85 -8.10
CA SER A 321 -15.17 -0.41 -8.27
C SER A 321 -15.32 -0.86 -9.74
N VAL A 322 -14.87 -0.09 -10.72
CA VAL A 322 -14.98 -0.45 -12.15
C VAL A 322 -13.95 -1.53 -12.51
N THR A 323 -14.35 -2.62 -13.15
CA THR A 323 -13.38 -3.59 -13.71
C THR A 323 -12.60 -2.97 -14.88
N PRO A 324 -11.26 -3.12 -14.96
CA PRO A 324 -10.37 -3.92 -14.11
C PRO A 324 -9.70 -3.14 -12.96
N VAL A 325 -10.10 -1.89 -12.70
CA VAL A 325 -9.62 -1.10 -11.54
C VAL A 325 -9.87 -1.86 -10.25
N LEU A 326 -11.08 -2.40 -10.08
CA LEU A 326 -11.35 -3.51 -9.18
C LEU A 326 -11.09 -4.82 -9.91
N ASN A 327 -10.21 -5.64 -9.36
CA ASN A 327 -9.80 -6.94 -9.87
C ASN A 327 -9.88 -8.02 -8.77
N GLN A 328 -9.55 -9.26 -9.13
CA GLN A 328 -9.67 -10.43 -8.24
C GLN A 328 -8.58 -10.43 -7.16
#